data_AF-A0AAU2IU90-F1
#
_entry.id   AF-A0AAU2IU90-F1
#
_cell.length_a   1.000
_cell.length_b   1.000
_cell.length_c   1.000
_cell.angle_alpha   90.00
_cell.angle_beta   90.00
_cell.angle_gamma   90.00
#
_symmetry.space_group_name_H-M   'P 1'
#
loop_
_entity.id
_entity.type
_entity.pdbx_description
1 polymer ?
#
loop_
_entity_poly.entity_id
_entity_poly.type
_entity_poly.pdbx_seq_one_letter_code
_entity_poly.pdbx_strand_id
1 'polypeptide(L)'
;MPAAVRAVQAVQAAEAPAAPRSVVLGVDTHKDVHVAAVLDHLGALLGTGEFPATAVGYRQLLDWAGQCGTVLRAGVECTGSYGAGLARYLATQRVAVVEVNQPDRSTRRRRGKTDAIDAEAAARAALSGTAQALPKSGDGQVEALRILRLAKNSAVKARTQALNQLKAVLVNAPSALREELESLSSWLLVSRCAELVDPRGDDPAAATTVFTLRLLAQRVLRLRQEVTELGRRMTTAVKATAPSLLARFGIGPDSAAALLIAAGDNPERLGSEASFAALCGVSPVEQSSGKSRRRRLNRGGDRQANAALHRIVVTRMRQDERTRVYLERRTAEGKGKREVMRCLKRYAAREVYALIRADMVTCHQRPGDPATLTTAA
;
A
#
# COMPACT_ATOMS: atom_id res chain seq x y z
N MET A 1 32.10 7.63 9.95
CA MET A 1 31.73 8.12 11.28
C MET A 1 30.39 7.50 11.65
N PRO A 2 30.35 6.47 12.51
CA PRO A 2 29.09 5.86 12.92
C PRO A 2 28.33 6.86 13.80
N ALA A 3 27.06 7.13 13.46
CA ALA A 3 26.18 7.95 14.29
C ALA A 3 26.06 7.30 15.67
N ALA A 4 26.47 8.03 16.71
CA ALA A 4 26.45 7.56 18.08
C ALA A 4 25.01 7.30 18.55
N VAL A 5 24.81 6.16 19.20
CA VAL A 5 23.62 5.85 20.00
C VAL A 5 23.44 6.99 21.02
N ARG A 6 22.32 7.72 20.98
CA ARG A 6 22.02 8.76 21.97
C ARG A 6 21.00 8.24 22.98
N ALA A 7 21.33 8.44 24.26
CA ALA A 7 20.54 8.16 25.46
C ALA A 7 19.92 6.76 25.55
N VAL A 8 20.74 5.76 25.91
CA VAL A 8 20.24 4.54 26.56
C VAL A 8 20.07 4.88 28.05
N GLN A 9 18.84 4.96 28.56
CA GLN A 9 18.64 4.99 30.00
C GLN A 9 18.95 3.60 30.58
N ALA A 10 19.78 3.58 31.62
CA ALA A 10 20.37 2.37 32.17
C ALA A 10 19.30 1.36 32.66
N VAL A 11 19.56 0.10 32.31
CA VAL A 11 18.85 -1.10 32.77
C VAL A 11 18.92 -1.16 34.30
N GLN A 12 17.77 -1.16 34.99
CA GLN A 12 17.74 -1.57 36.40
C GLN A 12 17.90 -3.09 36.45
N ALA A 13 19.13 -3.52 36.75
CA ALA A 13 19.45 -4.93 36.99
C ALA A 13 18.85 -5.37 38.34
N ALA A 14 17.73 -6.10 38.29
CA ALA A 14 17.30 -6.92 39.40
C ALA A 14 17.99 -8.30 39.32
N GLU A 15 18.60 -8.74 40.42
CA GLU A 15 19.43 -9.93 40.66
C GLU A 15 18.99 -11.23 39.95
N ALA A 16 19.97 -12.12 39.69
CA ALA A 16 19.85 -13.39 38.94
C ALA A 16 19.96 -14.64 39.86
N PRO A 17 19.60 -15.88 39.42
CA PRO A 17 19.15 -16.27 38.08
C PRO A 17 17.80 -17.03 38.08
N ALA A 18 16.95 -16.79 37.07
CA ALA A 18 15.79 -17.66 36.82
C ALA A 18 15.39 -17.58 35.34
N ALA A 19 15.78 -18.61 34.55
CA ALA A 19 15.45 -18.82 33.13
C ALA A 19 15.79 -17.64 32.18
N PRO A 20 15.85 -17.85 30.86
CA PRO A 20 15.79 -16.70 29.94
C PRO A 20 14.46 -15.98 30.18
N ARG A 21 14.50 -14.81 30.85
CA ARG A 21 13.33 -13.93 30.99
C ARG A 21 12.91 -13.49 29.60
N SER A 22 11.70 -13.87 29.18
CA SER A 22 11.12 -13.40 27.92
C SER A 22 10.75 -11.92 28.06
N VAL A 23 11.09 -11.11 27.06
CA VAL A 23 10.76 -9.69 27.00
C VAL A 23 9.96 -9.37 25.75
N VAL A 24 9.21 -8.26 25.79
CA VAL A 24 8.45 -7.74 24.66
C VAL A 24 9.03 -6.40 24.24
N LEU A 25 9.32 -6.28 22.95
CA LEU A 25 9.82 -5.06 22.33
C LEU A 25 8.65 -4.22 21.81
N GLY A 26 8.72 -2.90 21.97
CA GLY A 26 7.82 -1.95 21.34
C GLY A 26 8.62 -0.89 20.60
N VAL A 27 8.20 -0.53 19.39
CA VAL A 27 8.94 0.42 18.55
C VAL A 27 8.02 1.42 17.89
N ASP A 28 8.30 2.70 18.14
CA ASP A 28 7.79 3.81 17.35
C ASP A 28 8.81 4.17 16.26
N THR A 29 8.33 4.31 15.03
CA THR A 29 9.20 4.35 13.84
C THR A 29 9.12 5.69 13.13
N HIS A 30 10.25 6.38 13.03
CA HIS A 30 10.42 7.60 12.23
C HIS A 30 11.39 7.39 11.06
N LYS A 31 11.52 8.42 10.22
CA LYS A 31 12.32 8.39 8.99
C LYS A 31 13.78 8.04 9.23
N ASP A 32 14.40 8.67 10.23
CA ASP A 32 15.85 8.60 10.45
C ASP A 32 16.20 7.81 11.72
N VAL A 33 15.27 7.72 12.68
CA VAL A 33 15.45 7.09 13.99
C VAL A 33 14.22 6.25 14.34
N HIS A 34 14.43 5.16 15.07
CA HIS A 34 13.39 4.36 15.71
C HIS A 34 13.58 4.43 17.22
N VAL A 35 12.48 4.67 17.93
CA VAL A 35 12.46 4.73 19.39
C VAL A 35 11.91 3.41 19.89
N ALA A 36 12.65 2.74 20.77
CA ALA A 36 12.32 1.42 21.27
C ALA A 36 12.09 1.44 22.79
N ALA A 37 11.20 0.58 23.25
CA ALA A 37 10.94 0.30 24.66
C ALA A 37 10.90 -1.22 24.87
N VAL A 38 11.47 -1.70 25.98
CA VAL A 38 11.46 -3.13 26.33
C VAL A 38 10.69 -3.32 27.62
N LEU A 39 9.73 -4.24 27.59
CA LEU A 39 8.93 -4.63 28.75
C LEU A 39 9.27 -6.07 29.17
N ASP A 40 9.19 -6.34 30.46
CA ASP A 40 9.14 -7.72 30.95
C ASP A 40 7.76 -8.37 30.70
N HIS A 41 7.64 -9.65 31.07
CA HIS A 41 6.40 -10.42 30.96
C HIS A 41 5.23 -9.89 31.81
N LEU A 42 5.49 -9.07 32.83
CA LEU A 42 4.48 -8.43 33.67
C LEU A 42 4.11 -7.01 33.16
N GLY A 43 4.83 -6.51 32.16
CA GLY A 43 4.64 -5.18 31.59
C GLY A 43 5.40 -4.07 32.33
N ALA A 44 6.39 -4.39 33.15
CA ALA A 44 7.30 -3.40 33.72
C ALA A 44 8.30 -2.94 32.65
N LEU A 45 8.59 -1.63 32.60
CA LEU A 45 9.53 -1.03 31.66
C LEU A 45 10.97 -1.32 32.11
N LEU A 46 11.73 -2.02 31.27
CA LEU A 46 13.13 -2.37 31.52
C LEU A 46 14.11 -1.35 30.94
N GLY A 47 13.71 -0.65 29.86
CA GLY A 47 14.54 0.37 29.24
C GLY A 47 13.92 0.98 27.99
N THR A 48 14.46 2.14 27.59
CA THR A 48 14.16 2.82 26.33
C THR A 48 15.45 3.21 25.61
N GLY A 49 15.40 3.32 24.29
CA GLY A 49 16.56 3.70 23.48
C GLY A 49 16.20 4.17 22.08
N GLU A 50 17.11 4.93 21.47
CA GLU A 50 16.97 5.44 20.11
C GLU A 50 18.01 4.81 19.18
N PHE A 51 17.56 4.35 18.01
CA PHE A 51 18.38 3.62 17.05
C PHE A 51 18.22 4.19 15.64
N PRO A 52 19.29 4.32 14.84
CA PRO A 52 19.18 4.77 13.46
C PRO A 52 18.30 3.84 12.63
N ALA A 53 17.48 4.40 11.73
CA ALA A 53 16.63 3.64 10.80
C ALA A 53 17.46 3.00 9.65
N THR A 54 18.43 2.15 10.00
CA THR A 54 19.39 1.52 9.08
C THR A 54 19.60 0.05 9.44
N ALA A 55 20.15 -0.75 8.53
CA ALA A 55 20.45 -2.15 8.80
C ALA A 55 21.38 -2.36 10.01
N VAL A 56 22.32 -1.44 10.25
CA VAL A 56 23.18 -1.45 11.44
C VAL A 56 22.36 -1.13 12.69
N GLY A 57 21.52 -0.09 12.63
CA GLY A 57 20.66 0.29 13.75
C GLY A 57 19.63 -0.78 14.12
N TYR A 58 19.12 -1.55 13.16
CA TYR A 58 18.21 -2.67 13.44
C TYR A 58 18.89 -3.79 14.23
N ARG A 59 20.16 -4.11 13.90
CA ARG A 59 20.97 -5.05 14.69
C ARG A 59 21.21 -4.53 16.09
N GLN A 60 21.67 -3.28 16.21
CA GLN A 60 21.91 -2.63 17.49
C GLN A 60 20.67 -2.61 18.38
N LEU A 61 19.50 -2.33 17.81
CA LEU A 61 18.22 -2.31 18.52
C LEU A 61 17.90 -3.70 19.09
N LEU A 62 18.02 -4.75 18.27
CA LEU A 62 17.72 -6.12 18.72
C LEU A 62 18.77 -6.62 19.74
N ASP A 63 20.05 -6.35 19.52
CA ASP A 63 21.13 -6.71 20.44
C ASP A 63 20.92 -6.04 21.80
N TRP A 64 20.57 -4.75 21.81
CA TRP A 64 20.24 -4.01 23.02
C TRP A 64 19.02 -4.61 23.75
N ALA A 65 17.94 -4.91 23.02
CA ALA A 65 16.77 -5.54 23.62
C ALA A 65 17.09 -6.95 24.16
N GLY A 66 17.99 -7.68 23.49
CA GLY A 66 18.50 -8.99 23.90
C GLY A 66 19.28 -8.97 25.22
N GLN A 67 19.90 -7.84 25.59
CA GLN A 67 20.56 -7.67 26.88
C GLN A 67 19.57 -7.69 28.06
N CYS A 68 18.30 -7.34 27.81
CA CYS A 68 17.23 -7.36 28.81
C CYS A 68 16.54 -8.73 28.93
N GLY A 69 16.69 -9.61 27.93
CA GLY A 69 16.07 -10.94 27.88
C GLY A 69 15.81 -11.43 26.46
N THR A 70 15.19 -12.61 26.34
CA THR A 70 14.87 -13.17 25.01
C THR A 70 13.67 -12.45 24.40
N VAL A 71 13.88 -11.74 23.29
CA VAL A 71 12.83 -11.02 22.56
C VAL A 71 12.04 -12.01 21.70
N LEU A 72 10.84 -12.41 22.15
CA LEU A 72 9.98 -13.33 21.39
C LEU A 72 8.94 -12.59 20.55
N ARG A 73 8.58 -11.37 20.94
CA ARG A 73 7.51 -10.60 20.31
C ARG A 73 7.86 -9.11 20.28
N ALA A 74 7.50 -8.45 19.19
CA ALA A 74 7.67 -7.03 19.00
C ALA A 74 6.38 -6.35 18.50
N GLY A 75 5.94 -5.29 19.17
CA GLY A 75 4.94 -4.36 18.65
C GLY A 75 5.62 -3.25 17.87
N VAL A 76 5.33 -3.12 16.58
CA VAL A 76 5.97 -2.12 15.71
C VAL A 76 4.89 -1.24 15.10
N GLU A 77 5.02 0.08 15.26
CA GLU A 77 4.17 1.03 14.55
C GLU A 77 4.55 1.12 13.07
N CYS A 78 3.58 1.50 12.23
CA CYS A 78 3.84 1.89 10.84
C CYS A 78 4.64 0.86 10.02
N THR A 79 4.34 -0.43 10.18
CA THR A 79 5.04 -1.54 9.50
C THR A 79 4.95 -1.49 7.96
N GLY A 80 4.02 -0.71 7.41
CA GLY A 80 3.91 -0.45 5.96
C GLY A 80 4.71 0.76 5.44
N SER A 81 5.44 1.49 6.29
CA SER A 81 6.25 2.65 5.91
C SER A 81 7.64 2.62 6.59
N TYR A 82 7.90 3.49 7.57
CA TYR A 82 9.20 3.60 8.22
C TYR A 82 9.58 2.33 9.00
N GLY A 83 8.60 1.62 9.57
CA GLY A 83 8.80 0.36 10.26
C GLY A 83 9.02 -0.85 9.35
N ALA A 84 8.86 -0.72 8.03
CA ALA A 84 8.92 -1.87 7.10
C ALA A 84 10.30 -2.56 7.10
N GLY A 85 11.39 -1.78 7.16
CA GLY A 85 12.74 -2.33 7.21
C GLY A 85 13.00 -3.12 8.49
N LEU A 86 12.61 -2.55 9.63
CA LEU A 86 12.76 -3.18 10.94
C LEU A 86 11.89 -4.43 11.08
N ALA A 87 10.62 -4.38 10.66
CA ALA A 87 9.70 -5.52 10.72
C ALA A 87 10.25 -6.73 9.96
N ARG A 88 10.81 -6.52 8.75
CA ARG A 88 11.49 -7.59 8.01
C ARG A 88 12.70 -8.13 8.74
N TYR A 89 13.56 -7.26 9.27
CA TYR A 89 14.74 -7.70 10.02
C TYR A 89 14.35 -8.53 11.24
N LEU A 90 13.37 -8.10 12.03
CA LEU A 90 12.89 -8.86 13.19
C LEU A 90 12.30 -10.22 12.79
N ALA A 91 11.57 -10.28 11.66
CA ALA A 91 11.05 -11.54 11.13
C ALA A 91 12.16 -12.53 10.73
N THR A 92 13.26 -12.07 10.12
CA THR A 92 14.40 -12.96 9.79
C THR A 92 15.10 -13.49 11.05
N GLN A 93 15.05 -12.73 12.14
CA GLN A 93 15.53 -13.14 13.47
C GLN A 93 14.50 -13.97 14.26
N ARG A 94 13.40 -14.40 13.61
CA ARG A 94 12.31 -15.21 14.20
C ARG A 94 11.59 -14.52 15.38
N VAL A 95 11.60 -13.20 15.43
CA VAL A 95 10.80 -12.41 16.38
C VAL A 95 9.40 -12.23 15.83
N ALA A 96 8.37 -12.55 16.62
CA ALA A 96 6.98 -12.37 16.21
C ALA A 96 6.61 -10.88 16.18
N VAL A 97 6.48 -10.29 14.99
CA VAL A 97 6.12 -8.87 14.83
C VAL A 97 4.60 -8.71 14.75
N VAL A 98 4.09 -7.76 15.53
CA VAL A 98 2.69 -7.33 15.53
C VAL A 98 2.64 -5.88 15.08
N GLU A 99 1.81 -5.59 14.09
CA GLU A 99 1.52 -4.21 13.69
C GLU A 99 0.63 -3.56 14.76
N VAL A 100 1.18 -2.52 15.39
CA VAL A 100 0.43 -1.70 16.34
C VAL A 100 -0.13 -0.51 15.58
N ASN A 101 -1.46 -0.47 15.48
CA ASN A 101 -2.13 0.71 14.97
C ASN A 101 -2.13 1.77 16.06
N GLN A 102 -1.79 2.99 15.66
CA GLN A 102 -1.79 4.16 16.52
C GLN A 102 -3.10 4.27 17.33
N PRO A 103 -3.04 4.43 18.66
CA PRO A 103 -4.22 4.54 19.51
C PRO A 103 -5.06 5.78 19.15
N ASP A 104 -6.34 5.71 19.51
CA ASP A 104 -7.32 6.76 19.27
C ASP A 104 -6.83 8.13 19.76
N ARG A 105 -7.16 9.21 19.02
CA ARG A 105 -6.69 10.57 19.33
C ARG A 105 -7.08 11.02 20.73
N SER A 106 -8.15 10.45 21.28
CA SER A 106 -8.69 10.70 22.62
C SER A 106 -7.74 10.22 23.73
N THR A 107 -7.11 9.05 23.57
CA THR A 107 -6.14 8.49 24.53
C THR A 107 -4.80 9.22 24.47
N ARG A 108 -4.39 9.65 23.26
CA ARG A 108 -3.14 10.39 23.04
C ARG A 108 -3.09 11.77 23.70
N ARG A 109 -4.24 12.45 23.83
CA ARG A 109 -4.33 13.77 24.49
C ARG A 109 -4.13 13.73 26.01
N ARG A 110 -4.32 12.58 26.65
CA ARG A 110 -4.24 12.44 28.12
C ARG A 110 -2.86 12.09 28.65
N ARG A 111 -1.95 11.56 27.82
CA ARG A 111 -0.65 10.99 28.26
C ARG A 111 0.58 11.84 27.92
N GLY A 112 0.41 12.98 27.24
CA GLY A 112 1.54 13.71 26.66
C GLY A 112 2.04 13.04 25.37
N LYS A 113 2.91 13.74 24.63
CA LYS A 113 3.44 13.29 23.33
C LYS A 113 4.97 13.15 23.43
N THR A 114 5.43 11.94 23.71
CA THR A 114 6.86 11.60 23.57
C THR A 114 6.97 10.25 22.87
N ASP A 115 7.97 10.12 21.99
CA ASP A 115 8.13 8.93 21.15
C ASP A 115 8.42 7.66 22.00
N ALA A 116 9.00 7.82 23.20
CA ALA A 116 9.18 6.75 24.16
C ALA A 116 7.85 6.20 24.74
N ILE A 117 6.86 7.07 24.97
CA ILE A 117 5.52 6.65 25.42
C ILE A 117 4.81 5.87 24.32
N ASP A 118 4.97 6.27 23.06
CA ASP A 118 4.38 5.57 21.91
C ASP A 118 5.06 4.20 21.71
N ALA A 119 6.39 4.11 21.84
CA ALA A 119 7.11 2.84 21.84
C ALA A 119 6.68 1.90 22.98
N GLU A 120 6.53 2.42 24.20
CA GLU A 120 6.02 1.65 25.34
C GLU A 120 4.59 1.17 25.11
N ALA A 121 3.72 2.04 24.57
CA ALA A 121 2.35 1.68 24.23
C ALA A 121 2.30 0.55 23.19
N ALA A 122 3.21 0.56 22.20
CA ALA A 122 3.36 -0.51 21.24
C ALA A 122 3.78 -1.85 21.90
N ALA A 123 4.73 -1.81 22.83
CA ALA A 123 5.13 -3.00 23.59
C ALA A 123 3.96 -3.55 24.42
N ARG A 124 3.22 -2.68 25.13
CA ARG A 124 2.05 -3.06 25.93
C ARG A 124 0.93 -3.66 25.06
N ALA A 125 0.68 -3.10 23.88
CA ALA A 125 -0.32 -3.61 22.95
C ALA A 125 0.03 -5.02 22.46
N ALA A 126 1.31 -5.27 22.17
CA ALA A 126 1.80 -6.58 21.76
C ALA A 126 1.80 -7.61 22.90
N LEU A 127 2.15 -7.19 24.13
CA LEU A 127 2.15 -8.02 25.34
C LEU A 127 0.74 -8.44 25.73
N SER A 128 -0.20 -7.49 25.77
CA SER A 128 -1.61 -7.75 26.15
C SER A 128 -2.40 -8.52 25.09
N GLY A 129 -1.85 -8.70 23.88
CA GLY A 129 -2.58 -9.30 22.76
C GLY A 129 -3.74 -8.44 22.24
N THR A 130 -3.81 -7.16 22.61
CA THR A 130 -4.81 -6.22 22.07
C THR A 130 -4.49 -5.83 20.63
N ALA A 131 -3.21 -5.83 20.25
CA ALA A 131 -2.78 -5.84 18.86
C ALA A 131 -2.48 -7.28 18.44
N GLN A 132 -3.07 -7.71 17.32
CA GLN A 132 -2.85 -9.04 16.73
C GLN A 132 -2.65 -8.98 15.21
N ALA A 133 -2.62 -7.76 14.65
CA ALA A 133 -2.47 -7.58 13.21
C ALA A 133 -1.07 -8.04 12.79
N LEU A 134 -1.00 -9.03 11.91
CA LEU A 134 0.26 -9.45 11.32
C LEU A 134 0.66 -8.47 10.21
N PRO A 135 1.89 -7.95 10.22
CA PRO A 135 2.37 -7.05 9.17
C PRO A 135 2.41 -7.76 7.80
N LYS A 136 2.53 -6.95 6.74
CA LYS A 136 2.88 -7.48 5.40
C LYS A 136 4.32 -8.00 5.46
N SER A 137 4.60 -9.18 4.91
CA SER A 137 5.98 -9.70 4.83
C SER A 137 6.90 -8.70 4.10
N GLY A 138 6.42 -8.10 3.00
CA GLY A 138 7.05 -6.91 2.43
C GLY A 138 8.40 -7.18 1.74
N ASP A 139 8.67 -8.44 1.40
CA ASP A 139 9.87 -8.97 0.77
C ASP A 139 9.58 -9.79 -0.49
N GLY A 140 8.30 -10.06 -0.79
CA GLY A 140 7.86 -10.88 -1.90
C GLY A 140 7.52 -10.12 -3.19
N GLN A 141 6.91 -10.85 -4.13
CA GLN A 141 6.48 -10.32 -5.43
C GLN A 141 5.44 -9.18 -5.30
N VAL A 142 4.64 -9.15 -4.22
CA VAL A 142 3.68 -8.07 -3.98
C VAL A 142 4.39 -6.76 -3.61
N GLU A 143 5.52 -6.83 -2.91
CA GLU A 143 6.33 -5.64 -2.64
C GLU A 143 6.95 -5.08 -3.93
N ALA A 144 7.48 -5.95 -4.80
CA ALA A 144 7.94 -5.54 -6.12
C ALA A 144 6.81 -4.87 -6.93
N LEU A 145 5.60 -5.43 -6.89
CA LEU A 145 4.40 -4.83 -7.49
C LEU A 145 4.07 -3.46 -6.88
N ARG A 146 4.22 -3.28 -5.56
CA ARG A 146 4.01 -2.00 -4.87
C ARG A 146 4.94 -0.92 -5.40
N ILE A 147 6.22 -1.24 -5.55
CA ILE A 147 7.25 -0.31 -6.05
C ILE A 147 6.97 0.04 -7.52
N LEU A 148 6.71 -0.95 -8.38
CA LEU A 148 6.38 -0.73 -9.79
C LEU A 148 5.12 0.13 -9.95
N ARG A 149 4.08 -0.14 -9.17
CA ARG A 149 2.82 0.62 -9.20
C ARG A 149 2.99 2.05 -8.68
N LEU A 150 3.85 2.26 -7.68
CA LEU A 150 4.21 3.59 -7.20
C LEU A 150 4.84 4.42 -8.34
N ALA A 151 5.88 3.88 -8.99
CA ALA A 151 6.54 4.54 -10.12
C ALA A 151 5.56 4.82 -11.26
N LYS A 152 4.73 3.83 -11.63
CA LYS A 152 3.75 3.99 -12.72
C LYS A 152 2.74 5.09 -12.43
N ASN A 153 2.21 5.16 -11.21
CA ASN A 153 1.27 6.20 -10.80
C ASN A 153 1.91 7.59 -10.85
N SER A 154 3.19 7.70 -10.47
CA SER A 154 3.95 8.95 -10.60
C SER A 154 4.06 9.38 -12.07
N ALA A 155 4.51 8.47 -12.95
CA ALA A 155 4.66 8.74 -14.37
C ALA A 155 3.33 9.07 -15.06
N VAL A 156 2.22 8.43 -14.68
CA VAL A 156 0.87 8.77 -15.17
C VAL A 156 0.49 10.20 -14.77
N LYS A 157 0.71 10.60 -13.51
CA LYS A 157 0.41 11.97 -13.04
C LYS A 157 1.26 13.00 -13.76
N ALA A 158 2.57 12.77 -13.86
CA ALA A 158 3.49 13.65 -14.56
C ALA A 158 3.12 13.80 -16.04
N ARG A 159 2.69 12.71 -16.69
CA ARG A 159 2.25 12.75 -18.09
C ARG A 159 1.01 13.62 -18.26
N THR A 160 0.03 13.45 -17.38
CA THR A 160 -1.19 14.27 -17.40
C THR A 160 -0.87 15.74 -17.15
N GLN A 161 0.04 16.05 -16.21
CA GLN A 161 0.49 17.41 -15.96
C GLN A 161 1.18 18.02 -17.18
N ALA A 162 2.10 17.30 -17.81
CA ALA A 162 2.80 17.75 -19.02
C ALA A 162 1.83 17.98 -20.19
N LEU A 163 0.82 17.11 -20.36
CA LEU A 163 -0.22 17.29 -21.38
C LEU A 163 -1.10 18.53 -21.09
N ASN A 164 -1.46 18.77 -19.83
CA ASN A 164 -2.22 19.95 -19.46
C ASN A 164 -1.41 21.24 -19.67
N GLN A 165 -0.11 21.21 -19.35
CA GLN A 165 0.80 22.32 -19.63
C GLN A 165 0.91 22.59 -21.13
N LEU A 166 1.05 21.54 -21.95
CA LEU A 166 1.09 21.67 -23.41
C LEU A 166 -0.18 22.35 -23.93
N LYS A 167 -1.36 21.92 -23.46
CA LYS A 167 -2.63 22.55 -23.83
C LYS A 167 -2.74 23.99 -23.35
N ALA A 168 -2.21 24.32 -22.18
CA ALA A 168 -2.22 25.68 -21.66
C ALA A 168 -1.31 26.61 -22.48
N VAL A 169 -0.14 26.14 -22.92
CA VAL A 169 0.74 26.89 -23.82
C VAL A 169 0.05 27.10 -25.17
N LEU A 170 -0.62 26.07 -25.70
CA LEU A 170 -1.34 26.16 -26.98
C LEU A 170 -2.41 27.25 -27.00
N VAL A 171 -3.11 27.48 -25.89
CA VAL A 171 -4.15 28.54 -25.81
C VAL A 171 -3.59 29.93 -26.12
N ASN A 172 -2.34 30.18 -25.74
CA ASN A 172 -1.65 31.47 -25.91
C ASN A 172 -0.71 31.48 -27.12
N ALA A 173 -0.72 30.44 -27.95
CA ALA A 173 0.11 30.37 -29.16
C ALA A 173 -0.39 31.34 -30.24
N PRO A 174 0.47 31.76 -31.18
CA PRO A 174 0.06 32.54 -32.35
C PRO A 174 -1.13 31.89 -33.08
N SER A 175 -2.07 32.69 -33.58
CA SER A 175 -3.36 32.22 -34.10
C SER A 175 -3.23 31.13 -35.16
N ALA A 176 -2.35 31.31 -36.15
CA ALA A 176 -2.12 30.32 -37.21
C ALA A 176 -1.67 28.95 -36.65
N LEU A 177 -0.76 28.94 -35.68
CA LEU A 177 -0.28 27.71 -35.04
C LEU A 177 -1.38 27.08 -34.17
N ARG A 178 -2.14 27.91 -33.46
CA ARG A 178 -3.25 27.43 -32.64
C ARG A 178 -4.33 26.78 -33.50
N GLU A 179 -4.74 27.42 -34.59
CA GLU A 179 -5.76 26.94 -35.53
C GLU A 179 -5.37 25.59 -36.16
N GLU A 180 -4.09 25.41 -36.52
CA GLU A 180 -3.57 24.14 -37.02
C GLU A 180 -3.73 23.00 -35.98
N LEU A 181 -3.49 23.30 -34.70
CA LEU A 181 -3.31 22.28 -33.67
C LEU A 181 -4.55 22.02 -32.80
N GLU A 182 -5.47 22.98 -32.64
CA GLU A 182 -6.59 22.92 -31.69
C GLU A 182 -7.62 21.84 -32.03
N SER A 183 -7.79 21.53 -33.33
CA SER A 183 -8.72 20.48 -33.80
C SER A 183 -8.20 19.05 -33.59
N LEU A 184 -6.92 18.89 -33.26
CA LEU A 184 -6.28 17.59 -33.20
C LEU A 184 -6.67 16.82 -31.92
N SER A 185 -6.82 15.50 -32.05
CA SER A 185 -6.93 14.63 -30.88
C SER A 185 -5.71 14.78 -29.98
N SER A 186 -5.84 14.54 -28.67
CA SER A 186 -4.72 14.74 -27.74
C SER A 186 -3.47 13.91 -28.08
N TRP A 187 -3.63 12.77 -28.76
CA TRP A 187 -2.50 11.98 -29.23
C TRP A 187 -1.85 12.61 -30.46
N LEU A 188 -2.65 12.98 -31.47
CA LEU A 188 -2.14 13.60 -32.69
C LEU A 188 -1.50 14.96 -32.40
N LEU A 189 -2.10 15.76 -31.52
CA LEU A 189 -1.55 17.01 -31.01
C LEU A 189 -0.14 16.82 -30.45
N VAL A 190 0.05 15.83 -29.56
CA VAL A 190 1.37 15.56 -28.96
C VAL A 190 2.37 15.14 -30.02
N SER A 191 2.00 14.25 -30.95
CA SER A 191 2.90 13.83 -32.03
C SER A 191 3.30 15.02 -32.91
N ARG A 192 2.35 15.84 -33.35
CA ARG A 192 2.60 17.03 -34.17
C ARG A 192 3.46 18.06 -33.45
N CYS A 193 3.15 18.36 -32.19
CA CYS A 193 3.97 19.27 -31.38
C CYS A 193 5.42 18.78 -31.24
N ALA A 194 5.65 17.48 -31.10
CA ALA A 194 6.99 16.90 -30.99
C ALA A 194 7.85 17.05 -32.26
N GLU A 195 7.19 17.22 -33.41
CA GLU A 195 7.81 17.35 -34.74
C GLU A 195 7.88 18.79 -35.25
N LEU A 196 7.32 19.78 -34.52
CA LEU A 196 7.38 21.18 -34.93
C LEU A 196 8.83 21.59 -35.19
N VAL A 197 9.04 22.50 -36.12
CA VAL A 197 10.36 23.09 -36.41
C VAL A 197 10.29 24.58 -36.05
N ASP A 198 11.40 25.14 -35.57
CA ASP A 198 11.43 26.54 -35.18
C ASP A 198 11.10 27.42 -36.42
N PRO A 199 10.22 28.41 -36.27
CA PRO A 199 9.81 29.27 -37.37
C PRO A 199 11.01 30.05 -37.90
N ARG A 200 11.05 30.26 -39.23
CA ARG A 200 12.07 31.10 -39.86
C ARG A 200 11.67 32.57 -39.69
N GLY A 201 12.45 33.35 -38.93
CA GLY A 201 12.26 34.80 -38.73
C GLY A 201 12.62 35.28 -37.33
N ASP A 202 12.57 36.60 -37.13
CA ASP A 202 12.93 37.30 -35.89
C ASP A 202 11.73 37.53 -34.95
N ASP A 203 10.89 36.50 -34.73
CA ASP A 203 9.88 36.52 -33.65
C ASP A 203 10.29 35.57 -32.52
N PRO A 204 10.96 36.10 -31.47
CA PRO A 204 11.39 35.31 -30.32
C PRO A 204 10.22 34.67 -29.58
N ALA A 205 9.03 35.27 -29.59
CA ALA A 205 7.87 34.75 -28.88
C ALA A 205 7.28 33.52 -29.59
N ALA A 206 7.17 33.57 -30.92
CA ALA A 206 6.75 32.41 -31.71
C ALA A 206 7.77 31.26 -31.61
N ALA A 207 9.07 31.54 -31.72
CA ALA A 207 10.12 30.54 -31.58
C ALA A 207 10.11 29.88 -30.19
N THR A 208 9.97 30.68 -29.12
CA THR A 208 9.88 30.17 -27.73
C THR A 208 8.64 29.32 -27.52
N THR A 209 7.50 29.70 -28.11
CA THR A 209 6.24 28.93 -28.04
C THR A 209 6.41 27.57 -28.70
N VAL A 210 6.94 27.53 -29.92
CA VAL A 210 7.18 26.29 -30.67
C VAL A 210 8.15 25.37 -29.93
N PHE A 211 9.28 25.91 -29.46
CA PHE A 211 10.24 25.15 -28.65
C PHE A 211 9.59 24.56 -27.39
N THR A 212 8.79 25.35 -26.67
CA THR A 212 8.11 24.92 -25.44
C THR A 212 7.08 23.82 -25.71
N LEU A 213 6.29 23.95 -26.77
CA LEU A 213 5.35 22.91 -27.21
C LEU A 213 6.07 21.61 -27.55
N ARG A 214 7.18 21.68 -28.29
CA ARG A 214 8.02 20.54 -28.64
C ARG A 214 8.58 19.85 -27.39
N LEU A 215 9.16 20.61 -26.47
CA LEU A 215 9.72 20.10 -25.22
C LEU A 215 8.68 19.37 -24.37
N LEU A 216 7.49 19.95 -24.20
CA LEU A 216 6.40 19.34 -23.43
C LEU A 216 5.85 18.09 -24.13
N ALA A 217 5.73 18.11 -25.45
CA ALA A 217 5.29 16.96 -26.23
C ALA A 217 6.25 15.77 -26.10
N GLN A 218 7.55 16.00 -26.25
CA GLN A 218 8.58 14.99 -26.04
C GLN A 218 8.56 14.45 -24.60
N ARG A 219 8.32 15.31 -23.60
CA ARG A 219 8.12 14.87 -22.21
C ARG A 219 6.91 13.95 -22.06
N VAL A 220 5.78 14.26 -22.68
CA VAL A 220 4.58 13.39 -22.68
C VAL A 220 4.89 12.03 -23.33
N LEU A 221 5.62 12.01 -24.45
CA LEU A 221 6.02 10.78 -25.15
C LEU A 221 6.94 9.90 -24.29
N ARG A 222 7.97 10.47 -23.67
CA ARG A 222 8.87 9.75 -22.75
C ARG A 222 8.11 9.13 -21.57
N LEU A 223 7.25 9.91 -20.91
CA LEU A 223 6.44 9.41 -19.78
C LEU A 223 5.42 8.35 -20.23
N ARG A 224 4.96 8.38 -21.48
CA ARG A 224 4.12 7.31 -22.04
C ARG A 224 4.91 6.01 -22.20
N GLN A 225 6.13 6.07 -22.70
CA GLN A 225 7.01 4.90 -22.82
C GLN A 225 7.28 4.31 -21.43
N GLU A 226 7.61 5.14 -20.44
CA GLU A 226 7.82 4.71 -19.05
C GLU A 226 6.58 4.01 -18.48
N VAL A 227 5.39 4.58 -18.64
CA VAL A 227 4.14 3.95 -18.18
C VAL A 227 3.86 2.62 -18.88
N THR A 228 4.24 2.51 -20.16
CA THR A 228 4.07 1.26 -20.92
C THR A 228 5.00 0.17 -20.40
N GLU A 229 6.28 0.49 -20.19
CA GLU A 229 7.26 -0.47 -19.67
C GLU A 229 6.92 -0.89 -18.23
N LEU A 230 6.56 0.06 -17.37
CA LEU A 230 6.09 -0.26 -16.01
C LEU A 230 4.81 -1.11 -16.04
N GLY A 231 3.89 -0.85 -16.97
CA GLY A 231 2.71 -1.67 -17.19
C GLY A 231 3.04 -3.11 -17.60
N ARG A 232 4.05 -3.29 -18.47
CA ARG A 232 4.54 -4.61 -18.89
C ARG A 232 5.14 -5.37 -17.70
N ARG A 233 6.06 -4.75 -16.95
CA ARG A 233 6.68 -5.35 -15.75
C ARG A 233 5.64 -5.74 -14.69
N MET A 234 4.68 -4.85 -14.43
CA MET A 234 3.57 -5.16 -13.52
C MET A 234 2.75 -6.36 -14.01
N THR A 235 2.48 -6.45 -15.32
CA THR A 235 1.73 -7.58 -15.88
C THR A 235 2.49 -8.90 -15.68
N THR A 236 3.80 -8.90 -15.91
CA THR A 236 4.65 -10.08 -15.66
C THR A 236 4.60 -10.50 -14.19
N ALA A 237 4.76 -9.55 -13.26
CA ALA A 237 4.71 -9.85 -11.84
C ALA A 237 3.32 -10.36 -11.39
N VAL A 238 2.22 -9.77 -11.88
CA VAL A 238 0.87 -10.29 -11.60
C VAL A 238 0.69 -11.71 -12.15
N LYS A 239 1.18 -12.01 -13.36
CA LYS A 239 1.10 -13.38 -13.92
C LYS A 239 1.89 -14.39 -13.09
N ALA A 240 3.02 -13.98 -12.52
CA ALA A 240 3.83 -14.85 -11.68
C ALA A 240 3.16 -15.16 -10.34
N THR A 241 2.46 -14.18 -9.75
CA THR A 241 1.85 -14.29 -8.41
C THR A 241 0.40 -14.79 -8.43
N ALA A 242 -0.43 -14.24 -9.31
CA ALA A 242 -1.87 -14.49 -9.34
C ALA A 242 -2.45 -14.41 -10.77
N PRO A 243 -2.11 -15.38 -11.64
CA PRO A 243 -2.55 -15.40 -13.03
C PRO A 243 -4.07 -15.51 -13.17
N SER A 244 -4.76 -16.17 -12.24
CA SER A 244 -6.21 -16.37 -12.28
C SER A 244 -6.98 -15.05 -12.15
N LEU A 245 -6.38 -14.01 -11.54
CA LEU A 245 -6.95 -12.67 -11.52
C LEU A 245 -7.07 -12.09 -12.93
N LEU A 246 -6.04 -12.22 -13.77
CA LEU A 246 -6.05 -11.68 -15.13
C LEU A 246 -6.95 -12.47 -16.08
N ALA A 247 -7.25 -13.73 -15.77
CA ALA A 247 -8.21 -14.55 -16.51
C ALA A 247 -9.67 -14.10 -16.27
N ARG A 248 -9.95 -13.34 -15.20
CA ARG A 248 -11.31 -12.86 -14.93
C ARG A 248 -11.62 -11.59 -15.69
N PHE A 249 -12.80 -11.59 -16.32
CA PHE A 249 -13.28 -10.46 -17.08
C PHE A 249 -13.32 -9.17 -16.23
N GLY A 250 -12.85 -8.07 -16.82
CA GLY A 250 -12.78 -6.76 -16.19
C GLY A 250 -11.61 -6.54 -15.22
N ILE A 251 -10.80 -7.55 -14.92
CA ILE A 251 -9.63 -7.41 -14.04
C ILE A 251 -8.36 -7.22 -14.90
N GLY A 252 -7.95 -5.96 -15.04
CA GLY A 252 -6.67 -5.62 -15.67
C GLY A 252 -5.48 -5.60 -14.70
N PRO A 253 -4.23 -5.57 -15.20
CA PRO A 253 -3.00 -5.63 -14.39
C PRO A 253 -2.91 -4.58 -13.28
N ASP A 254 -3.37 -3.36 -13.52
CA ASP A 254 -3.37 -2.30 -12.48
C ASP A 254 -4.33 -2.61 -11.33
N SER A 255 -5.53 -3.08 -11.67
CA SER A 255 -6.55 -3.44 -10.67
C SER A 255 -6.12 -4.67 -9.89
N ALA A 256 -5.57 -5.69 -10.57
CA ALA A 256 -4.98 -6.86 -9.93
C ALA A 256 -3.85 -6.46 -8.97
N ALA A 257 -2.88 -5.65 -9.41
CA ALA A 257 -1.80 -5.19 -8.56
C ALA A 257 -2.31 -4.42 -7.34
N ALA A 258 -3.29 -3.52 -7.49
CA ALA A 258 -3.87 -2.81 -6.36
C ALA A 258 -4.50 -3.74 -5.31
N LEU A 259 -5.17 -4.80 -5.76
CA LEU A 259 -5.83 -5.78 -4.89
C LEU A 259 -4.83 -6.69 -4.21
N LEU A 260 -3.78 -7.13 -4.91
CA LEU A 260 -2.67 -7.90 -4.35
C LEU A 260 -1.91 -7.08 -3.31
N ILE A 261 -1.59 -5.82 -3.59
CA ILE A 261 -0.92 -4.92 -2.63
C ILE A 261 -1.77 -4.73 -1.37
N ALA A 262 -3.09 -4.60 -1.51
CA ALA A 262 -3.98 -4.55 -0.36
C ALA A 262 -3.94 -5.88 0.42
N ALA A 263 -4.05 -7.01 -0.27
CA ALA A 263 -4.02 -8.34 0.34
C ALA A 263 -2.69 -8.66 1.04
N GLY A 264 -1.55 -8.19 0.52
CA GLY A 264 -0.19 -8.49 0.98
C GLY A 264 0.39 -9.78 0.41
N ASP A 265 1.68 -10.02 0.65
CA ASP A 265 2.36 -11.27 0.29
C ASP A 265 1.84 -12.48 1.08
N ASN A 266 1.32 -12.23 2.30
CA ASN A 266 0.78 -13.22 3.25
C ASN A 266 -0.76 -13.13 3.35
N PRO A 267 -1.54 -13.59 2.34
CA PRO A 267 -3.00 -13.46 2.32
C PRO A 267 -3.71 -14.27 3.42
N GLU A 268 -3.04 -15.23 4.06
CA GLU A 268 -3.53 -16.00 5.21
C GLU A 268 -3.85 -15.12 6.42
N ARG A 269 -3.22 -13.94 6.54
CA ARG A 269 -3.60 -12.95 7.58
C ARG A 269 -5.04 -12.47 7.44
N LEU A 270 -5.61 -12.56 6.23
CA LEU A 270 -6.99 -12.22 5.97
C LEU A 270 -7.85 -13.40 6.41
N GLY A 271 -8.24 -13.40 7.68
CA GLY A 271 -9.00 -14.51 8.29
C GLY A 271 -10.37 -14.79 7.68
N SER A 272 -10.88 -13.92 6.80
CA SER A 272 -12.11 -14.19 6.05
C SER A 272 -12.29 -13.29 4.82
N GLU A 273 -13.18 -13.72 3.92
CA GLU A 273 -13.67 -12.91 2.80
C GLU A 273 -14.32 -11.59 3.26
N ALA A 274 -14.97 -11.60 4.43
CA ALA A 274 -15.55 -10.40 5.02
C ALA A 274 -14.47 -9.40 5.48
N SER A 275 -13.36 -9.90 6.05
CA SER A 275 -12.19 -9.10 6.40
C SER A 275 -11.58 -8.42 5.17
N PHE A 276 -11.42 -9.16 4.06
CA PHE A 276 -10.92 -8.59 2.80
C PHE A 276 -11.86 -7.51 2.22
N ALA A 277 -13.18 -7.71 2.30
CA ALA A 277 -14.14 -6.70 1.88
C ALA A 277 -14.14 -5.46 2.76
N ALA A 278 -13.91 -5.61 4.07
CA ALA A 278 -13.73 -4.49 4.99
C ALA A 278 -12.44 -3.72 4.66
N LEU A 279 -11.34 -4.44 4.40
CA LEU A 279 -10.07 -3.87 3.97
C LEU A 279 -10.23 -3.08 2.66
N CYS A 280 -10.98 -3.60 1.69
CA CYS A 280 -11.25 -2.88 0.43
C CYS A 280 -12.30 -1.76 0.56
N GLY A 281 -12.88 -1.55 1.75
CA GLY A 281 -13.92 -0.53 1.99
C GLY A 281 -15.24 -0.81 1.25
N VAL A 282 -15.54 -2.09 1.00
CA VAL A 282 -16.78 -2.53 0.32
C VAL A 282 -17.67 -3.38 1.22
N SER A 283 -17.30 -3.56 2.50
CA SER A 283 -18.20 -4.08 3.52
C SER A 283 -19.28 -3.04 3.86
N PRO A 284 -20.56 -3.45 3.98
CA PRO A 284 -21.57 -2.57 4.55
C PRO A 284 -21.35 -2.45 6.06
N VAL A 285 -21.40 -1.23 6.59
CA VAL A 285 -21.28 -0.98 8.04
C VAL A 285 -22.67 -0.79 8.60
N GLU A 286 -23.02 -1.54 9.65
CA GLU A 286 -24.30 -1.37 10.31
C GLU A 286 -24.37 -0.01 11.00
N GLN A 287 -25.46 0.70 10.75
CA GLN A 287 -25.81 1.95 11.41
C GLN A 287 -27.29 1.88 11.71
N SER A 288 -27.63 1.06 12.69
CA SER A 288 -28.99 0.88 13.17
C SER A 288 -29.17 1.53 14.54
N SER A 289 -30.15 2.42 14.68
CA SER A 289 -30.71 2.81 15.97
C SER A 289 -32.08 2.14 16.11
N GLY A 290 -32.24 1.32 17.15
CA GLY A 290 -33.51 0.73 17.61
C GLY A 290 -34.35 0.01 16.53
N LYS A 291 -35.16 0.77 15.78
CA LYS A 291 -36.18 0.25 14.84
C LYS A 291 -35.77 0.28 13.36
N SER A 292 -34.64 0.88 12.98
CA SER A 292 -34.21 0.97 11.57
C SER A 292 -32.91 0.23 11.30
N ARG A 293 -32.95 -0.79 10.43
CA ARG A 293 -31.74 -1.45 9.90
C ARG A 293 -31.19 -0.67 8.70
N ARG A 294 -30.44 0.41 8.95
CA ARG A 294 -29.69 1.12 7.90
C ARG A 294 -28.24 0.65 7.88
N ARG A 295 -27.68 0.56 6.68
CA ARG A 295 -26.27 0.23 6.44
C ARG A 295 -25.60 1.39 5.73
N ARG A 296 -24.48 1.88 6.28
CA ARG A 296 -23.69 2.98 5.70
C ARG A 296 -22.47 2.44 4.94
N LEU A 297 -21.87 3.32 4.13
CA LEU A 297 -20.63 3.04 3.42
C LEU A 297 -19.45 2.92 4.39
N ASN A 298 -18.61 1.91 4.22
CA ASN A 298 -17.31 1.87 4.86
C ASN A 298 -16.37 2.91 4.21
N ARG A 299 -15.94 3.91 5.00
CA ARG A 299 -14.99 4.96 4.55
C ARG A 299 -13.53 4.67 4.95
N GLY A 300 -13.28 3.65 5.77
CA GLY A 300 -11.99 3.35 6.38
C GLY A 300 -11.10 2.38 5.60
N GLY A 301 -11.61 1.71 4.57
CA GLY A 301 -10.82 0.78 3.77
C GLY A 301 -9.83 1.44 2.79
N ASP A 302 -8.94 0.62 2.22
CA ASP A 302 -7.96 0.98 1.21
C ASP A 302 -8.66 1.57 -0.03
N ARG A 303 -8.37 2.86 -0.29
CA ARG A 303 -8.98 3.62 -1.38
C ARG A 303 -8.52 3.15 -2.75
N GLN A 304 -7.31 2.63 -2.88
CA GLN A 304 -6.78 2.10 -4.13
C GLN A 304 -7.45 0.78 -4.48
N ALA A 305 -7.61 -0.14 -3.51
CA ALA A 305 -8.36 -1.37 -3.68
C ALA A 305 -9.83 -1.09 -4.00
N ASN A 306 -10.44 -0.14 -3.30
CA ASN A 306 -11.81 0.28 -3.55
C ASN A 306 -12.01 0.82 -4.98
N ALA A 307 -11.05 1.62 -5.46
CA ALA A 307 -11.05 2.17 -6.82
C ALA A 307 -10.82 1.07 -7.87
N ALA A 308 -9.97 0.08 -7.60
CA ALA A 308 -9.79 -1.09 -8.45
C ALA A 308 -11.09 -1.88 -8.61
N LEU A 309 -11.77 -2.22 -7.51
CA LEU A 309 -13.09 -2.87 -7.55
C LEU A 309 -14.13 -2.04 -8.31
N HIS A 310 -14.11 -0.72 -8.14
CA HIS A 310 -15.01 0.15 -8.90
C HIS A 310 -14.75 0.07 -10.41
N ARG A 311 -13.47 0.13 -10.84
CA ARG A 311 -13.13 0.01 -12.27
C ARG A 311 -13.55 -1.34 -12.84
N ILE A 312 -13.27 -2.43 -12.13
CA ILE A 312 -13.69 -3.79 -12.52
C ILE A 312 -15.21 -3.83 -12.75
N VAL A 313 -16.00 -3.35 -11.80
CA VAL A 313 -17.46 -3.38 -11.90
C VAL A 313 -17.97 -2.47 -13.00
N VAL A 314 -17.41 -1.27 -13.19
CA VAL A 314 -17.81 -0.38 -14.30
C VAL A 314 -17.55 -1.03 -15.66
N THR A 315 -16.41 -1.71 -15.84
CA THR A 315 -16.12 -2.47 -17.07
C THR A 315 -17.12 -3.61 -17.25
N ARG A 316 -17.38 -4.39 -16.20
CA ARG A 316 -18.37 -5.49 -16.22
C ARG A 316 -19.77 -5.02 -16.55
N MET A 317 -20.24 -3.92 -15.98
CA MET A 317 -21.56 -3.36 -16.30
C MET A 317 -21.71 -2.94 -17.76
N ARG A 318 -20.60 -2.64 -18.46
CA ARG A 318 -20.61 -2.24 -19.86
C ARG A 318 -20.56 -3.43 -20.81
N GLN A 319 -19.86 -4.50 -20.44
CA GLN A 319 -19.42 -5.53 -21.39
C GLN A 319 -19.64 -6.98 -20.92
N ASP A 320 -19.94 -7.21 -19.63
CA ASP A 320 -20.20 -8.55 -19.09
C ASP A 320 -21.70 -8.81 -19.00
N GLU A 321 -22.17 -9.79 -19.77
CA GLU A 321 -23.60 -10.12 -19.89
C GLU A 321 -24.23 -10.48 -18.53
N ARG A 322 -23.53 -11.31 -17.73
CA ARG A 322 -23.99 -11.71 -16.39
C ARG A 322 -24.20 -10.49 -15.47
N THR A 323 -23.31 -9.51 -15.54
CA THR A 323 -23.42 -8.28 -14.74
C THR A 323 -24.53 -7.38 -15.26
N ARG A 324 -24.80 -7.34 -16.57
CA ARG A 324 -25.92 -6.60 -17.16
C ARG A 324 -27.27 -7.18 -16.73
N VAL A 325 -27.44 -8.49 -16.83
CA VAL A 325 -28.64 -9.20 -16.34
C VAL A 325 -28.85 -8.94 -14.85
N TYR A 326 -27.79 -8.99 -14.04
CA TYR A 326 -27.89 -8.66 -12.62
C TYR A 326 -28.33 -7.20 -12.40
N LEU A 327 -27.77 -6.26 -13.16
CA LEU A 327 -28.12 -4.84 -13.07
C LEU A 327 -29.60 -4.62 -13.38
N GLU A 328 -30.08 -5.16 -14.50
CA GLU A 328 -31.47 -5.04 -14.94
C GLU A 328 -32.43 -5.63 -13.92
N ARG A 329 -32.16 -6.86 -13.45
CA ARG A 329 -32.99 -7.49 -12.40
C ARG A 329 -33.05 -6.65 -11.13
N ARG A 330 -31.92 -6.17 -10.62
CA ARG A 330 -31.91 -5.37 -9.37
C ARG A 330 -32.56 -4.01 -9.55
N THR A 331 -32.48 -3.42 -10.74
CA THR A 331 -33.17 -2.18 -11.08
C THR A 331 -34.68 -2.39 -11.16
N ALA A 332 -35.15 -3.52 -11.71
CA ALA A 332 -36.56 -3.90 -11.69
C ALA A 332 -37.10 -4.11 -10.26
N GLU A 333 -36.27 -4.58 -9.33
CA GLU A 333 -36.58 -4.66 -7.89
C GLU A 333 -36.54 -3.30 -7.16
N GLY A 334 -36.45 -2.17 -7.87
CA GLY A 334 -36.48 -0.83 -7.31
C GLY A 334 -35.16 -0.32 -6.71
N LYS A 335 -34.03 -1.04 -6.89
CA LYS A 335 -32.72 -0.54 -6.42
C LYS A 335 -32.14 0.52 -7.35
N GLY A 336 -31.61 1.58 -6.75
CA GLY A 336 -30.86 2.60 -7.47
C GLY A 336 -29.53 2.07 -7.99
N LYS A 337 -29.05 2.62 -9.12
CA LYS A 337 -27.76 2.25 -9.74
C LYS A 337 -26.57 2.23 -8.76
N ARG A 338 -26.54 3.18 -7.82
CA ARG A 338 -25.50 3.26 -6.77
C ARG A 338 -25.56 2.09 -5.79
N GLU A 339 -26.75 1.58 -5.50
CA GLU A 339 -26.93 0.42 -4.61
C GLU A 339 -26.52 -0.88 -5.31
N VAL A 340 -26.92 -1.04 -6.58
CA VAL A 340 -26.49 -2.17 -7.41
C VAL A 340 -24.97 -2.20 -7.54
N MET A 341 -24.35 -1.05 -7.81
CA MET A 341 -22.88 -0.90 -7.86
C MET A 341 -22.21 -1.39 -6.56
N ARG A 342 -22.78 -1.07 -5.39
CA ARG A 342 -22.23 -1.55 -4.10
C ARG A 342 -22.33 -3.07 -3.97
N CYS A 343 -23.47 -3.66 -4.35
CA CYS A 343 -23.65 -5.11 -4.37
C CYS A 343 -22.60 -5.76 -5.29
N LEU A 344 -22.45 -5.26 -6.52
CA LEU A 344 -21.47 -5.77 -7.49
C LEU A 344 -20.03 -5.66 -6.98
N LYS A 345 -19.66 -4.57 -6.32
CA LYS A 345 -18.33 -4.43 -5.71
C LYS A 345 -18.10 -5.44 -4.58
N ARG A 346 -19.13 -5.77 -3.80
CA ARG A 346 -19.05 -6.81 -2.76
C ARG A 346 -18.86 -8.21 -3.38
N TYR A 347 -19.56 -8.51 -4.47
CA TYR A 347 -19.38 -9.76 -5.23
C TYR A 347 -17.98 -9.84 -5.87
N ALA A 348 -17.51 -8.75 -6.47
CA ALA A 348 -16.17 -8.69 -7.04
C ALA A 348 -15.08 -8.90 -5.97
N ALA A 349 -15.24 -8.31 -4.78
CA ALA A 349 -14.31 -8.55 -3.67
C ALA A 349 -14.29 -10.01 -3.21
N ARG A 350 -15.45 -10.68 -3.18
CA ARG A 350 -15.56 -12.11 -2.87
C ARG A 350 -14.79 -12.97 -3.87
N GLU A 351 -15.03 -12.74 -5.16
CA GLU A 351 -14.36 -13.45 -6.24
C GLU A 351 -12.85 -13.24 -6.19
N VAL A 352 -12.42 -11.99 -6.06
CA VAL A 352 -11.00 -11.64 -5.95
C VAL A 352 -10.34 -12.32 -4.76
N TYR A 353 -10.97 -12.32 -3.58
CA TYR A 353 -10.42 -12.99 -2.40
C TYR A 353 -10.19 -14.49 -2.64
N ALA A 354 -11.17 -15.17 -3.23
CA ALA A 354 -11.06 -16.60 -3.54
C ALA A 354 -9.91 -16.88 -4.49
N LEU A 355 -9.72 -16.04 -5.52
CA LEU A 355 -8.63 -16.17 -6.50
C LEU A 355 -7.26 -15.89 -5.88
N ILE A 356 -7.13 -14.83 -5.09
CA ILE A 356 -5.87 -14.51 -4.39
C ILE A 356 -5.47 -15.67 -3.49
N ARG A 357 -6.40 -16.21 -2.70
CA ARG A 357 -6.15 -17.36 -1.82
C ARG A 357 -5.72 -18.59 -2.61
N ALA A 358 -6.40 -18.91 -3.71
CA ALA A 358 -6.05 -20.08 -4.52
C ALA A 358 -4.67 -19.94 -5.17
N ASP A 359 -4.38 -18.80 -5.80
CA ASP A 359 -3.13 -18.60 -6.53
C ASP A 359 -1.92 -18.47 -5.59
N MET A 360 -2.05 -17.72 -4.50
CA MET A 360 -0.92 -17.48 -3.59
C MET A 360 -0.61 -18.69 -2.72
N VAL A 361 -1.59 -19.51 -2.31
CA VAL A 361 -1.28 -20.80 -1.64
C VAL A 361 -0.48 -21.70 -2.58
N THR A 362 -0.86 -21.77 -3.86
CA THR A 362 -0.15 -22.56 -4.87
C THR A 362 1.26 -22.02 -5.15
N CYS A 363 1.45 -20.69 -5.12
CA CYS A 363 2.75 -20.07 -5.35
C CYS A 363 3.74 -20.33 -4.21
N HIS A 364 3.31 -20.33 -2.95
CA HIS A 364 4.14 -20.65 -1.78
C HIS A 364 4.48 -22.14 -1.66
N GLN A 365 3.83 -23.01 -2.44
CA GLN A 365 4.08 -24.46 -2.47
C GLN A 365 5.03 -24.90 -3.60
N ARG A 366 5.57 -23.97 -4.41
CA ARG A 366 6.56 -24.32 -5.44
C ARG A 366 7.91 -24.67 -4.77
N PRO A 367 8.57 -25.79 -5.16
CA PRO A 367 9.77 -26.27 -4.49
C PRO A 367 10.94 -25.31 -4.74
N GLY A 368 11.35 -24.61 -3.70
CA GLY A 368 12.40 -23.59 -3.72
C GLY A 368 12.58 -22.86 -2.39
N ASP A 369 11.55 -22.83 -1.54
CA ASP A 369 11.66 -22.40 -0.14
C ASP A 369 12.00 -23.60 0.77
N PRO A 370 12.96 -23.47 1.71
CA PRO A 370 13.30 -24.55 2.62
C PRO A 370 12.10 -24.85 3.51
N ALA A 371 11.59 -26.07 3.33
CA ALA A 371 10.35 -26.56 3.90
C ALA A 371 10.27 -26.38 5.42
N THR A 372 9.08 -25.97 5.86
CA THR A 372 8.47 -26.41 7.11
C THR A 372 8.68 -27.91 7.28
N LEU A 373 9.63 -28.30 8.13
CA LEU A 373 9.69 -29.63 8.71
C LEU A 373 8.51 -29.76 9.68
N THR A 374 7.39 -30.25 9.17
CA THR A 374 6.32 -30.79 10.01
C THR A 374 6.81 -32.11 10.60
N THR A 375 7.03 -32.09 11.91
CA THR A 375 7.19 -33.25 12.77
C THR A 375 5.97 -34.16 12.61
N ALA A 376 6.19 -35.42 12.22
CA ALA A 376 5.22 -36.48 12.33
C ALA A 376 5.84 -37.62 13.15
N ALA A 377 5.15 -37.91 14.27
CA ALA A 377 5.13 -39.07 15.15
C ALA A 377 6.37 -39.98 15.25
#